data_AF-A0A8T4V0W7-F1
#
_entry.id   AF-A0A8T4V0W7-F1
#
_cell.length_a   1.000
_cell.length_b   1.000
_cell.length_c   1.000
_cell.angle_alpha   90.00
_cell.angle_beta   90.00
_cell.angle_gamma   90.00
#
_symmetry.space_group_name_H-M   'P 1'
#
loop_
_entity.id
_entity.type
_entity.pdbx_description
1 polymer ?
#
loop_
_entity_poly.entity_id
_entity_poly.type
_entity_poly.pdbx_seq_one_letter_code
_entity_poly.pdbx_strand_id
1 'polypeptide(L)'
;MQRFPKEDYVLPEDALQECISADHRHLSGAEFALERAVHNEKGSPAWQVFPHTNTLVGVGLFNSKPTLLVRHGDNILSTPYEIARLRAQGSQRNKFQLLTEEDRQQWKQYCEQGLEERGPKRQTWVIQGKALEGMVSGVFSLKDAPHQTAMVPMLGDLSIADDYSRGHKINIGSKMGVGIDKDVTSSEVPLVCPLVFVYRYNGDLGGYYNYDVGCVVGVPFGAEGATQKIFEPRKGSPLALILKGN
;
A
#
# COMPACT_ATOMS: atom_id res chain seq x y z
N MET A 1 1.04 21.70 14.15
CA MET A 1 2.40 21.35 14.61
C MET A 1 2.89 20.21 13.74
N GLN A 2 3.69 20.49 12.70
CA GLN A 2 4.34 19.44 11.89
C GLN A 2 5.37 18.75 12.79
N ARG A 3 5.15 17.48 13.10
CA ARG A 3 6.18 16.66 13.74
C ARG A 3 7.10 16.18 12.63
N PHE A 4 8.29 16.75 12.55
CA PHE A 4 9.36 16.18 11.73
C PHE A 4 9.71 14.80 12.30
N PRO A 5 10.08 13.83 11.45
CA PRO A 5 10.53 12.52 11.93
C PRO A 5 11.72 12.70 12.88
N LYS A 6 11.77 11.89 13.94
CA LYS A 6 12.95 11.83 14.81
C LYS A 6 14.16 11.34 13.99
N GLU A 7 15.36 11.62 14.46
CA GLU A 7 16.59 11.00 13.95
C GLU A 7 16.36 9.46 13.88
N ASP A 8 16.74 8.81 12.77
CA ASP A 8 16.54 7.39 12.40
C ASP A 8 15.35 7.04 11.47
N TYR A 9 14.59 8.01 10.97
CA TYR A 9 13.48 7.75 10.04
C TYR A 9 13.93 7.96 8.59
N VAL A 10 13.93 6.90 7.79
CA VAL A 10 14.16 7.00 6.34
C VAL A 10 12.87 7.51 5.68
N LEU A 11 12.97 8.62 4.96
CA LEU A 11 11.83 9.13 4.21
C LEU A 11 11.51 8.18 3.03
N PRO A 12 10.24 8.01 2.67
CA PRO A 12 9.84 7.13 1.58
C PRO A 12 10.40 7.55 0.24
N GLU A 13 10.47 8.86 -0.02
CA GLU A 13 11.10 9.37 -1.23
C GLU A 13 12.60 9.02 -1.28
N ASP A 14 13.29 9.01 -0.15
CA ASP A 14 14.70 8.64 -0.06
C ASP A 14 14.87 7.12 -0.30
N ALA A 15 14.06 6.29 0.37
CA ALA A 15 14.07 4.85 0.16
C ALA A 15 13.69 4.45 -1.29
N LEU A 16 12.75 5.16 -1.90
CA LEU A 16 12.38 4.96 -3.29
C LEU A 16 13.50 5.43 -4.23
N GLN A 17 14.14 6.56 -3.93
CA GLN A 17 15.29 7.05 -4.70
C GLN A 17 16.44 6.04 -4.65
N GLU A 18 16.73 5.45 -3.49
CA GLU A 18 17.73 4.38 -3.34
C GLU A 18 17.36 3.14 -4.16
N CYS A 19 16.10 2.69 -4.10
CA CYS A 19 15.59 1.59 -4.91
C CYS A 19 15.82 1.84 -6.41
N ILE A 20 15.42 3.01 -6.92
CA ILE A 20 15.56 3.37 -8.33
C ILE A 20 17.04 3.51 -8.72
N SER A 21 17.87 4.13 -7.87
CA SER A 21 19.30 4.32 -8.12
C SER A 21 20.07 3.00 -8.16
N ALA A 22 19.52 1.95 -7.54
CA ALA A 22 20.04 0.59 -7.61
C ALA A 22 19.52 -0.19 -8.83
N ASP A 23 18.87 0.45 -9.81
CA ASP A 23 18.26 -0.19 -10.98
C ASP A 23 17.14 -1.20 -10.60
N HIS A 24 16.34 -0.85 -9.58
CA HIS A 24 15.16 -1.59 -9.17
C HIS A 24 13.87 -0.74 -9.31
N ARG A 25 12.77 -1.39 -9.70
CA ARG A 25 11.42 -0.84 -9.60
C ARG A 25 10.78 -1.18 -8.27
N HIS A 26 10.00 -0.25 -7.72
CA HIS A 26 9.21 -0.46 -6.51
C HIS A 26 8.01 -1.38 -6.79
N LEU A 27 7.76 -2.34 -5.88
CA LEU A 27 6.56 -3.18 -5.94
C LEU A 27 5.29 -2.42 -5.55
N SER A 28 4.23 -2.72 -6.30
CA SER A 28 2.87 -2.43 -5.86
C SER A 28 2.42 -3.37 -4.74
N GLY A 29 1.37 -2.95 -4.06
CA GLY A 29 0.68 -3.72 -3.04
C GLY A 29 0.18 -5.06 -3.55
N ALA A 30 -0.38 -5.08 -4.76
CA ALA A 30 -0.84 -6.32 -5.38
C ALA A 30 0.31 -7.29 -5.66
N GLU A 31 1.43 -6.77 -6.17
CA GLU A 31 2.62 -7.61 -6.42
C GLU A 31 3.21 -8.14 -5.12
N PHE A 32 3.36 -7.29 -4.10
CA PHE A 32 3.88 -7.74 -2.81
C PHE A 32 2.92 -8.71 -2.09
N ALA A 33 1.60 -8.52 -2.25
CA ALA A 33 0.60 -9.46 -1.76
C ALA A 33 0.71 -10.83 -2.46
N LEU A 34 0.92 -10.84 -3.77
CA LEU A 34 1.15 -12.07 -4.54
C LEU A 34 2.41 -12.80 -4.04
N GLU A 35 3.51 -12.09 -3.83
CA GLU A 35 4.75 -12.68 -3.29
C GLU A 35 4.49 -13.36 -1.93
N ARG A 36 3.75 -12.72 -1.04
CA ARG A 36 3.35 -13.31 0.25
C ARG A 36 2.44 -14.52 0.09
N ALA A 37 1.51 -14.50 -0.88
CA ALA A 37 0.60 -15.61 -1.14
C ALA A 37 1.35 -16.85 -1.66
N VAL A 38 2.30 -16.66 -2.57
CA VAL A 38 3.13 -17.73 -3.16
C VAL A 38 4.10 -18.30 -2.12
N HIS A 39 4.76 -17.44 -1.33
CA HIS A 39 5.77 -17.83 -0.34
C HIS A 39 5.18 -17.92 1.07
N ASN A 40 4.23 -18.84 1.28
CA ASN A 40 3.50 -19.00 2.54
C ASN A 40 4.17 -19.94 3.56
N GLU A 41 5.37 -20.44 3.27
CA GLU A 41 6.14 -21.25 4.21
C GLU A 41 6.54 -20.48 5.47
N LYS A 42 6.72 -21.21 6.58
CA LYS A 42 7.10 -20.62 7.86
C LYS A 42 8.49 -20.00 7.78
N GLY A 43 8.58 -18.73 8.16
CA GLY A 43 9.84 -17.98 8.15
C GLY A 43 10.18 -17.41 6.78
N SER A 44 9.29 -17.47 5.80
CA SER A 44 9.46 -16.82 4.49
C SER A 44 9.88 -15.35 4.64
N PRO A 45 10.94 -14.89 3.95
CA PRO A 45 11.37 -13.49 4.00
C PRO A 45 10.28 -12.49 3.61
N ALA A 46 9.38 -12.84 2.68
CA ALA A 46 8.27 -11.98 2.25
C ALA A 46 7.31 -11.63 3.42
N TRP A 47 7.23 -12.50 4.43
CA TRP A 47 6.41 -12.29 5.63
C TRP A 47 7.15 -11.60 6.78
N GLN A 48 8.46 -11.41 6.67
CA GLN A 48 9.29 -10.70 7.65
C GLN A 48 9.42 -9.20 7.35
N VAL A 49 9.04 -8.78 6.14
CA VAL A 49 9.17 -7.39 5.65
C VAL A 49 7.81 -6.70 5.61
N PHE A 50 7.76 -5.42 5.95
CA PHE A 50 6.53 -4.62 6.14
C PHE A 50 6.61 -3.30 5.35
N PRO A 51 6.42 -3.35 4.02
CA PRO A 51 6.74 -2.21 3.17
C PRO A 51 5.63 -1.18 3.02
N HIS A 52 6.07 0.02 2.65
CA HIS A 52 5.28 0.95 1.87
C HIS A 52 5.32 0.50 0.43
N THR A 53 4.16 0.49 -0.22
CA THR A 53 4.05 0.15 -1.65
C THR A 53 3.69 1.38 -2.46
N ASN A 54 3.94 1.35 -3.76
CA ASN A 54 3.49 2.42 -4.64
C ASN A 54 1.97 2.38 -4.89
N THR A 55 1.22 1.44 -4.29
CA THR A 55 -0.24 1.46 -4.36
C THR A 55 -0.78 2.70 -3.67
N LEU A 56 -1.55 3.50 -4.40
CA LEU A 56 -2.28 4.63 -3.85
C LEU A 56 -3.57 4.15 -3.21
N VAL A 57 -3.74 4.47 -1.93
CA VAL A 57 -5.02 4.42 -1.24
C VAL A 57 -5.48 5.85 -1.04
N GLY A 58 -6.64 6.20 -1.57
CA GLY A 58 -7.17 7.55 -1.44
C GLY A 58 -8.64 7.60 -1.10
N VAL A 59 -9.02 8.72 -0.50
CA VAL A 59 -10.37 8.97 0.01
C VAL A 59 -10.80 10.39 -0.32
N GLY A 60 -12.07 10.57 -0.65
CA GLY A 60 -12.63 11.89 -0.96
C GLY A 60 -13.93 11.79 -1.75
N LEU A 61 -14.42 12.93 -2.22
CA LEU A 61 -15.62 12.98 -3.05
C LEU A 61 -15.29 12.72 -4.53
N PHE A 62 -16.07 11.84 -5.16
CA PHE A 62 -16.14 11.70 -6.61
C PHE A 62 -17.61 11.67 -7.04
N ASN A 63 -18.01 12.55 -7.96
CA ASN A 63 -19.41 12.77 -8.34
C ASN A 63 -20.35 12.93 -7.13
N SER A 64 -19.93 13.74 -6.16
CA SER A 64 -20.64 14.03 -4.90
C SER A 64 -20.88 12.81 -4.00
N LYS A 65 -20.18 11.69 -4.23
CA LYS A 65 -20.26 10.49 -3.39
C LYS A 65 -18.96 10.29 -2.60
N PRO A 66 -19.05 9.95 -1.31
CA PRO A 66 -17.90 9.45 -0.57
C PRO A 66 -17.29 8.25 -1.29
N THR A 67 -15.97 8.31 -1.48
CA THR A 67 -15.22 7.39 -2.34
C THR A 67 -13.96 6.92 -1.64
N LEU A 68 -13.70 5.62 -1.74
CA LEU A 68 -12.40 5.00 -1.51
C LEU A 68 -11.86 4.52 -2.86
N LEU A 69 -10.64 4.93 -3.17
CA LEU A 69 -9.87 4.51 -4.33
C LEU A 69 -8.68 3.66 -3.86
N VAL A 70 -8.47 2.52 -4.49
CA VAL A 70 -7.21 1.76 -4.39
C VAL A 70 -6.65 1.57 -5.80
N ARG A 71 -5.47 2.11 -6.05
CA ARG A 71 -4.80 2.12 -7.36
C ARG A 71 -3.44 1.48 -7.23
N HIS A 72 -3.28 0.31 -7.84
CA HIS A 72 -2.01 -0.38 -8.01
C HIS A 72 -1.29 0.11 -9.28
N GLY A 73 0.04 0.01 -9.27
CA GLY A 73 0.89 0.45 -10.38
C GLY A 73 1.16 1.95 -10.37
N ASP A 74 1.63 2.48 -11.49
CA ASP A 74 2.14 3.86 -11.56
C ASP A 74 1.08 4.92 -11.24
N ASN A 75 1.46 5.82 -10.33
CA ASN A 75 0.68 6.98 -9.89
C ASN A 75 1.58 8.05 -9.25
N ILE A 76 0.98 9.09 -8.70
CA ILE A 76 1.65 10.22 -8.01
C ILE A 76 2.56 9.80 -6.83
N LEU A 77 2.42 8.58 -6.29
CA LEU A 77 3.28 8.02 -5.25
C LEU A 77 4.40 7.14 -5.81
N SER A 78 4.57 7.07 -7.14
CA SER A 78 5.56 6.20 -7.78
C SER A 78 6.90 6.87 -8.05
N THR A 79 7.06 8.17 -7.77
CA THR A 79 8.33 8.87 -7.96
C THR A 79 8.75 9.64 -6.69
N PRO A 80 10.06 9.69 -6.38
CA PRO A 80 10.56 10.47 -5.23
C PRO A 80 10.18 11.95 -5.31
N TYR A 81 10.23 12.53 -6.51
CA TYR A 81 9.89 13.93 -6.74
C TYR A 81 8.43 14.25 -6.39
N GLU A 82 7.49 13.43 -6.85
CA GLU A 82 6.06 13.65 -6.60
C GLU A 82 5.71 13.46 -5.11
N ILE A 83 6.31 12.47 -4.44
CA ILE A 83 6.15 12.29 -3.00
C ILE A 83 6.67 13.52 -2.23
N ALA A 84 7.86 14.02 -2.58
CA ALA A 84 8.44 15.20 -1.96
C ALA A 84 7.56 16.46 -2.20
N ARG A 85 7.01 16.60 -3.42
CA ARG A 85 6.07 17.66 -3.78
C ARG A 85 4.80 17.61 -2.93
N LEU A 86 4.17 16.44 -2.81
CA LEU A 86 2.99 16.24 -1.98
C LEU A 86 3.26 16.49 -0.49
N ARG A 87 4.44 16.08 0.01
CA ARG A 87 4.84 16.38 1.39
C ARG A 87 5.00 17.88 1.64
N ALA A 88 5.59 18.61 0.70
CA ALA A 88 5.75 20.05 0.79
C ALA A 88 4.40 20.80 0.77
N GLN A 89 3.40 20.28 0.06
CA GLN A 89 2.03 20.79 0.06
C GLN A 89 1.29 20.58 1.38
N GLY A 90 1.76 19.65 2.20
CA GLY A 90 1.23 19.37 3.52
C GLY A 90 0.23 18.22 3.56
N SER A 91 -0.09 17.78 4.77
CA SER A 91 -0.91 16.61 5.03
C SER A 91 -2.09 16.90 5.95
N GLN A 92 -3.21 16.22 5.72
CA GLN A 92 -4.36 16.20 6.62
C GLN A 92 -4.57 14.77 7.12
N ARG A 93 -4.70 14.60 8.45
CA ARG A 93 -4.86 13.28 9.10
C ARG A 93 -3.87 12.22 8.59
N ASN A 94 -2.59 12.62 8.50
CA ASN A 94 -1.51 11.78 7.99
C ASN A 94 -1.76 11.25 6.57
N LYS A 95 -2.38 12.04 5.69
CA LYS A 95 -2.56 11.78 4.26
C LYS A 95 -2.19 13.01 3.46
N PHE A 96 -1.62 12.81 2.27
CA PHE A 96 -1.32 13.92 1.36
C PHE A 96 -2.59 14.50 0.77
N GLN A 97 -2.61 15.81 0.59
CA GLN A 97 -3.73 16.50 -0.04
C GLN A 97 -3.44 16.68 -1.53
N LEU A 98 -4.38 16.31 -2.40
CA LEU A 98 -4.30 16.61 -3.82
C LEU A 98 -4.78 18.04 -4.09
N LEU A 99 -3.88 19.02 -3.90
CA LEU A 99 -4.22 20.44 -3.93
C LEU A 99 -4.22 21.05 -5.34
N THR A 100 -3.45 20.50 -6.28
CA THR A 100 -3.39 21.05 -7.64
C THR A 100 -4.57 20.57 -8.50
N GLU A 101 -4.92 21.32 -9.54
CA GLU A 101 -5.97 20.90 -10.47
C GLU A 101 -5.58 19.62 -11.23
N GLU A 102 -4.30 19.49 -11.60
CA GLU A 102 -3.76 18.30 -12.26
C GLU A 102 -3.94 17.04 -11.39
N ASP A 103 -3.56 17.11 -10.12
CA ASP A 103 -3.72 15.99 -9.17
C ASP A 103 -5.20 15.59 -9.01
N ARG A 104 -6.11 16.58 -8.96
CA ARG A 104 -7.56 16.33 -8.85
C ARG A 104 -8.14 15.75 -10.12
N GLN A 105 -7.65 16.14 -11.30
CA GLN A 105 -8.04 15.54 -12.56
C GLN A 105 -7.58 14.09 -12.65
N GLN A 106 -6.34 13.81 -12.24
CA GLN A 106 -5.82 12.44 -12.19
C GLN A 106 -6.62 11.56 -11.21
N TRP A 107 -6.99 12.09 -10.03
CA TRP A 107 -7.89 11.42 -9.10
C TRP A 107 -9.24 11.04 -9.74
N LYS A 108 -9.86 11.96 -10.48
CA LYS A 108 -11.13 11.70 -11.19
C LYS A 108 -10.95 10.62 -12.25
N GLN A 109 -9.89 10.67 -13.04
CA GLN A 109 -9.57 9.66 -14.05
C GLN A 109 -9.40 8.26 -13.43
N TYR A 110 -8.69 8.14 -12.31
CA TYR A 110 -8.59 6.86 -11.61
C TYR A 110 -9.94 6.37 -11.08
N CYS A 111 -10.78 7.28 -10.59
CA CYS A 111 -12.13 6.90 -10.16
C CYS A 111 -13.00 6.42 -11.33
N GLU A 112 -12.93 7.08 -12.49
CA GLU A 112 -13.64 6.65 -13.70
C GLU A 112 -13.15 5.26 -14.15
N GLN A 113 -11.83 5.10 -14.27
CA GLN A 113 -11.19 3.84 -14.64
C GLN A 113 -11.59 2.70 -13.70
N GLY A 114 -11.53 2.90 -12.38
CA GLY A 114 -11.88 1.85 -11.40
C GLY A 114 -13.36 1.47 -11.38
N LEU A 115 -14.25 2.33 -11.85
CA LEU A 115 -15.67 2.00 -12.04
C LEU A 115 -15.92 1.20 -13.33
N GLU A 116 -15.06 1.34 -14.34
CA GLU A 116 -15.13 0.61 -15.60
C GLU A 116 -14.41 -0.75 -15.55
N GLU A 117 -13.31 -0.84 -14.80
CA GLU A 117 -12.51 -2.06 -14.66
C GLU A 117 -13.36 -3.22 -14.10
N ARG A 118 -13.34 -4.36 -14.81
CA ARG A 118 -14.04 -5.61 -14.43
C ARG A 118 -13.07 -6.77 -14.31
N GLY A 119 -13.51 -7.83 -13.65
CA GLY A 119 -12.73 -9.07 -13.49
C GLY A 119 -12.02 -9.18 -12.15
N PRO A 120 -11.29 -10.30 -11.93
CA PRO A 120 -10.65 -10.61 -10.64
C PRO A 120 -9.30 -9.90 -10.43
N LYS A 121 -8.62 -9.49 -11.50
CA LYS A 121 -7.32 -8.83 -11.49
C LYS A 121 -7.47 -7.39 -11.98
N ARG A 122 -7.78 -6.47 -11.06
CA ARG A 122 -7.96 -5.05 -11.38
C ARG A 122 -6.81 -4.26 -10.80
N GLN A 123 -6.34 -3.29 -11.57
CA GLN A 123 -5.33 -2.35 -11.11
C GLN A 123 -5.98 -1.22 -10.31
N THR A 124 -7.26 -0.93 -10.57
CA THR A 124 -7.97 0.18 -9.93
C THR A 124 -9.30 -0.27 -9.36
N TRP A 125 -9.51 0.01 -8.08
CA TRP A 125 -10.72 -0.34 -7.34
C TRP A 125 -11.36 0.92 -6.77
N VAL A 126 -12.67 1.05 -7.00
CA VAL A 126 -13.46 2.18 -6.51
C VAL A 126 -14.63 1.66 -5.70
N ILE A 127 -14.74 2.11 -4.44
CA ILE A 127 -15.83 1.76 -3.54
C ILE A 127 -16.54 3.05 -3.12
N GLN A 128 -17.85 3.12 -3.36
CA GLN A 128 -18.65 4.31 -3.15
C GLN A 128 -19.99 4.04 -2.45
N GLY A 129 -20.54 5.09 -1.84
CA GLY A 129 -21.91 5.11 -1.29
C GLY A 129 -22.13 4.03 -0.23
N LYS A 130 -23.25 3.29 -0.31
CA LYS A 130 -23.63 2.27 0.67
C LYS A 130 -22.56 1.20 0.89
N ALA A 131 -21.84 0.83 -0.16
CA ALA A 131 -20.76 -0.15 -0.06
C ALA A 131 -19.62 0.36 0.82
N LEU A 132 -19.29 1.65 0.73
CA LEU A 132 -18.27 2.31 1.57
C LEU A 132 -18.77 2.53 3.00
N GLU A 133 -20.02 2.95 3.18
CA GLU A 133 -20.65 3.12 4.49
C GLU A 133 -20.61 1.83 5.31
N GLY A 134 -20.94 0.69 4.68
CA GLY A 134 -20.96 -0.63 5.32
C GLY A 134 -19.60 -1.25 5.63
N MET A 135 -18.48 -0.67 5.18
CA MET A 135 -17.15 -1.23 5.49
C MET A 135 -16.85 -1.17 6.98
N VAL A 136 -15.96 -2.01 7.49
CA VAL A 136 -15.46 -1.87 8.86
C VAL A 136 -13.95 -1.85 8.79
N SER A 137 -13.34 -0.93 9.55
CA SER A 137 -11.91 -0.97 9.82
C SER A 137 -11.70 -1.63 11.17
N GLY A 138 -10.73 -2.54 11.26
CA GLY A 138 -10.44 -3.24 12.50
C GLY A 138 -9.62 -4.50 12.31
N VAL A 139 -9.62 -5.34 13.35
CA VAL A 139 -8.94 -6.63 13.36
C VAL A 139 -9.97 -7.73 13.19
N PHE A 140 -9.81 -8.54 12.15
CA PHE A 140 -10.76 -9.58 11.75
C PHE A 140 -10.14 -10.97 11.93
N SER A 141 -11.00 -11.98 12.06
CA SER A 141 -10.55 -13.35 11.86
C SER A 141 -10.16 -13.54 10.40
N LEU A 142 -9.23 -14.45 10.11
CA LEU A 142 -8.84 -14.75 8.71
C LEU A 142 -10.00 -15.26 7.84
N LYS A 143 -11.06 -15.81 8.47
CA LYS A 143 -12.26 -16.21 7.75
C LYS A 143 -13.11 -15.01 7.35
N ASP A 144 -13.16 -13.98 8.19
CA ASP A 144 -14.03 -12.82 8.00
C ASP A 144 -13.33 -11.67 7.25
N ALA A 145 -11.99 -11.66 7.22
CA ALA A 145 -11.19 -10.61 6.58
C ALA A 145 -11.45 -10.50 5.07
N PRO A 146 -11.53 -11.60 4.28
CA PRO A 146 -11.84 -11.50 2.84
C PRO A 146 -13.25 -10.97 2.55
N HIS A 147 -14.16 -11.08 3.51
CA HIS A 147 -15.51 -10.50 3.43
C HIS A 147 -15.54 -9.01 3.77
N GLN A 148 -14.45 -8.44 4.25
CA GLN A 148 -14.30 -6.99 4.39
C GLN A 148 -13.99 -6.39 3.02
N THR A 149 -14.82 -5.44 2.60
CA THR A 149 -14.76 -4.84 1.25
C THR A 149 -13.39 -4.22 0.91
N ALA A 150 -12.55 -3.90 1.91
CA ALA A 150 -11.23 -3.29 1.70
C ALA A 150 -10.13 -4.29 1.36
N MET A 151 -10.21 -5.52 1.87
CA MET A 151 -9.08 -6.45 1.81
C MET A 151 -8.75 -6.83 0.36
N VAL A 152 -9.75 -7.25 -0.40
CA VAL A 152 -9.56 -7.68 -1.79
C VAL A 152 -9.02 -6.54 -2.68
N PRO A 153 -9.56 -5.31 -2.63
CA PRO A 153 -8.94 -4.16 -3.29
C PRO A 153 -7.49 -3.92 -2.90
N MET A 154 -7.10 -4.13 -1.64
CA MET A 154 -5.72 -3.93 -1.20
C MET A 154 -4.78 -5.05 -1.68
N LEU A 155 -5.28 -6.28 -1.83
CA LEU A 155 -4.54 -7.40 -2.40
C LEU A 155 -4.47 -7.37 -3.93
N GLY A 156 -5.38 -6.65 -4.60
CA GLY A 156 -5.45 -6.50 -6.06
C GLY A 156 -5.95 -7.73 -6.83
N ASP A 157 -6.05 -8.89 -6.18
CA ASP A 157 -6.52 -10.13 -6.79
C ASP A 157 -7.27 -10.99 -5.77
N LEU A 158 -8.53 -11.30 -6.06
CA LEU A 158 -9.35 -12.17 -5.20
C LEU A 158 -8.81 -13.61 -5.16
N SER A 159 -8.20 -14.08 -6.26
CA SER A 159 -7.77 -15.48 -6.37
C SER A 159 -6.62 -15.86 -5.44
N ILE A 160 -5.90 -14.86 -4.90
CA ILE A 160 -4.80 -15.08 -3.95
C ILE A 160 -5.22 -14.89 -2.48
N ALA A 161 -6.45 -14.48 -2.21
CA ALA A 161 -6.89 -14.11 -0.86
C ALA A 161 -6.80 -15.28 0.15
N ASP A 162 -7.10 -16.50 -0.31
CA ASP A 162 -7.01 -17.71 0.51
C ASP A 162 -5.55 -18.07 0.82
N ASP A 163 -4.67 -17.98 -0.18
CA ASP A 163 -3.24 -18.26 -0.05
C ASP A 163 -2.53 -17.23 0.82
N TYR A 164 -2.89 -15.95 0.65
CA TYR A 164 -2.45 -14.87 1.51
C TYR A 164 -2.90 -15.11 2.96
N SER A 165 -4.16 -15.45 3.18
CA SER A 165 -4.70 -15.72 4.53
C SER A 165 -4.03 -16.94 5.18
N ARG A 166 -3.71 -17.97 4.39
CA ARG A 166 -2.94 -19.15 4.83
C ARG A 166 -1.53 -18.76 5.26
N GLY A 167 -0.81 -17.99 4.45
CA GLY A 167 0.53 -17.51 4.81
C GLY A 167 0.53 -16.61 6.05
N HIS A 168 -0.49 -15.76 6.19
CA HIS A 168 -0.68 -14.91 7.36
C HIS A 168 -0.86 -15.72 8.63
N LYS A 169 -1.66 -16.80 8.56
CA LYS A 169 -1.84 -17.74 9.69
C LYS A 169 -0.54 -18.39 10.12
N ILE A 170 0.31 -18.76 9.16
CA ILE A 170 1.57 -19.47 9.39
C ILE A 170 2.62 -18.53 10.00
N ASN A 171 2.73 -17.31 9.47
CA ASN A 171 3.83 -16.41 9.76
C ASN A 171 3.52 -15.32 10.80
N ILE A 172 2.25 -14.94 10.97
CA ILE A 172 1.85 -13.81 11.83
C ILE A 172 0.88 -14.26 12.91
N GLY A 173 -0.29 -14.80 12.54
CA GLY A 173 -1.31 -15.19 13.50
C GLY A 173 -2.69 -15.43 12.89
N SER A 174 -3.67 -15.78 13.72
CA SER A 174 -5.03 -16.15 13.27
C SER A 174 -5.97 -14.98 13.01
N LYS A 175 -5.46 -13.75 13.11
CA LYS A 175 -6.20 -12.50 12.90
C LYS A 175 -5.37 -11.53 12.08
N MET A 176 -6.04 -10.63 11.36
CA MET A 176 -5.43 -9.64 10.49
C MET A 176 -6.14 -8.29 10.67
N GLY A 177 -5.38 -7.21 10.74
CA GLY A 177 -5.93 -5.86 10.65
C GLY A 177 -6.20 -5.47 9.21
N VAL A 178 -7.37 -4.90 8.95
CA VAL A 178 -7.70 -4.28 7.66
C VAL A 178 -8.20 -2.87 7.93
N GLY A 179 -7.54 -1.91 7.31
CA GLY A 179 -7.55 -0.53 7.77
C GLY A 179 -7.83 0.54 6.72
N ILE A 180 -8.96 1.25 6.84
CA ILE A 180 -9.31 2.42 6.01
C ILE A 180 -9.78 3.63 6.82
N ASP A 181 -9.27 4.82 6.52
CA ASP A 181 -9.71 6.06 7.20
C ASP A 181 -11.00 6.58 6.58
N LYS A 182 -12.12 6.14 7.15
CA LYS A 182 -13.45 6.51 6.67
C LYS A 182 -13.83 7.95 6.95
N ASP A 183 -13.30 8.53 8.02
CA ASP A 183 -13.75 9.82 8.55
C ASP A 183 -13.44 10.99 7.60
N VAL A 184 -12.66 10.75 6.56
CA VAL A 184 -12.26 11.73 5.54
C VAL A 184 -12.75 11.38 4.14
N THR A 185 -13.59 10.36 4.01
CA THR A 185 -14.19 9.97 2.71
C THR A 185 -15.11 11.04 2.12
N SER A 186 -15.58 11.99 2.94
CA SER A 186 -16.38 13.15 2.50
C SER A 186 -15.55 14.41 2.23
N SER A 187 -14.23 14.33 2.19
CA SER A 187 -13.37 15.48 1.90
C SER A 187 -13.52 15.95 0.45
N GLU A 188 -13.72 17.26 0.23
CA GLU A 188 -13.73 17.86 -1.11
C GLU A 188 -12.35 17.84 -1.76
N VAL A 189 -11.30 17.93 -0.94
CA VAL A 189 -9.91 17.71 -1.35
C VAL A 189 -9.60 16.23 -1.17
N PRO A 190 -9.30 15.47 -2.23
CA PRO A 190 -8.92 14.08 -2.09
C PRO A 190 -7.66 13.93 -1.24
N LEU A 191 -7.68 12.97 -0.32
CA LEU A 191 -6.56 12.63 0.54
C LEU A 191 -5.99 11.28 0.12
N VAL A 192 -4.68 11.21 -0.11
CA VAL A 192 -4.01 10.00 -0.59
C VAL A 192 -2.83 9.60 0.29
N CYS A 193 -2.53 8.31 0.31
CA CYS A 193 -1.39 7.73 1.04
C CYS A 193 -1.01 6.40 0.37
N PRO A 194 0.19 5.86 0.63
CA PRO A 194 0.54 4.53 0.16
C PRO A 194 -0.26 3.46 0.91
N LEU A 195 -0.47 2.31 0.28
CA LEU A 195 -0.80 1.08 1.00
C LEU A 195 0.43 0.62 1.77
N VAL A 196 0.23 0.37 3.06
CA VAL A 196 1.27 -0.10 3.97
C VAL A 196 0.91 -1.48 4.53
N PHE A 197 1.92 -2.34 4.60
CA PHE A 197 1.89 -3.57 5.38
C PHE A 197 2.61 -3.30 6.70
N VAL A 198 1.99 -3.49 7.86
CA VAL A 198 2.62 -3.24 9.17
C VAL A 198 2.55 -4.46 10.09
N TYR A 199 3.56 -4.66 10.95
CA TYR A 199 3.54 -5.72 11.96
C TYR A 199 2.63 -5.41 13.17
N ARG A 200 2.31 -4.12 13.38
CA ARG A 200 1.39 -3.73 14.48
C ARG A 200 0.06 -4.47 14.31
N TYR A 201 -0.53 -4.85 15.44
CA TYR A 201 -1.85 -5.49 15.57
C TYR A 201 -2.14 -6.76 14.74
N ASN A 202 -1.14 -7.63 14.61
CA ASN A 202 -1.22 -8.92 13.90
C ASN A 202 -1.12 -8.81 12.38
N GLY A 203 -0.27 -7.92 11.85
CA GLY A 203 -0.01 -7.83 10.41
C GLY A 203 -1.10 -7.07 9.65
N ASP A 204 -1.19 -5.76 9.86
CA ASP A 204 -2.25 -4.96 9.25
C ASP A 204 -1.98 -4.63 7.78
N LEU A 205 -3.05 -4.64 6.99
CA LEU A 205 -3.16 -3.99 5.68
C LEU A 205 -3.86 -2.65 5.88
N GLY A 206 -3.21 -1.52 5.56
CA GLY A 206 -3.87 -0.23 5.72
C GLY A 206 -3.28 0.93 4.94
N GLY A 207 -4.15 1.84 4.52
CA GLY A 207 -3.81 3.15 3.95
C GLY A 207 -3.99 4.26 5.00
N TYR A 208 -3.27 4.16 6.11
CA TYR A 208 -3.46 5.06 7.26
C TYR A 208 -2.33 6.04 7.53
N TYR A 209 -1.14 5.75 7.03
CA TYR A 209 0.06 6.40 7.51
C TYR A 209 0.80 7.07 6.36
N ASN A 210 0.87 8.39 6.41
CA ASN A 210 1.94 9.16 5.79
C ASN A 210 3.25 8.95 6.56
N TYR A 211 3.72 7.70 6.64
CA TYR A 211 5.14 7.45 6.83
C TYR A 211 5.66 7.56 8.27
N ASP A 212 5.11 6.73 9.16
CA ASP A 212 5.67 6.55 10.50
C ASP A 212 6.94 5.66 10.50
N VAL A 213 7.11 4.66 9.62
CA VAL A 213 8.36 3.89 9.41
C VAL A 213 8.19 3.11 8.10
N GLY A 214 9.09 3.24 7.12
CA GLY A 214 8.87 2.62 5.80
C GLY A 214 10.07 1.87 5.25
N CYS A 215 9.86 0.61 4.86
CA CYS A 215 10.72 -0.07 3.91
C CYS A 215 10.10 -0.04 2.51
N VAL A 216 10.92 0.10 1.48
CA VAL A 216 10.52 -0.08 0.08
C VAL A 216 11.05 -1.44 -0.36
N VAL A 217 10.23 -2.24 -1.04
CA VAL A 217 10.69 -3.49 -1.66
C VAL A 217 10.80 -3.26 -3.15
N GLY A 218 12.04 -3.38 -3.65
CA GLY A 218 12.38 -3.20 -5.05
C GLY A 218 12.70 -4.51 -5.76
N VAL A 219 12.50 -4.56 -7.07
CA VAL A 219 12.86 -5.69 -7.94
C VAL A 219 13.61 -5.17 -9.17
N PRO A 220 14.61 -5.89 -9.70
CA PRO A 220 15.38 -5.40 -10.85
C PRO A 220 14.49 -5.05 -12.05
N PHE A 221 14.85 -4.02 -12.80
CA PHE A 221 14.16 -3.70 -14.06
C PHE A 221 14.31 -4.87 -15.05
N GLY A 222 13.18 -5.47 -15.47
CA GLY A 222 13.16 -6.63 -16.38
C GLY A 222 12.94 -7.99 -15.72
N ALA A 223 12.85 -8.07 -14.39
CA ALA A 223 12.46 -9.30 -13.71
C ALA A 223 10.93 -9.53 -13.83
N GLU A 224 10.52 -10.68 -14.38
CA GLU A 224 9.16 -11.20 -14.28
C GLU A 224 8.93 -11.73 -12.84
N GLY A 225 8.77 -10.81 -11.89
CA GLY A 225 8.58 -11.12 -10.47
C GLY A 225 9.77 -10.76 -9.57
N ALA A 226 9.52 -10.60 -8.27
CA ALA A 226 10.50 -10.09 -7.30
C ALA A 226 11.60 -11.09 -6.91
N THR A 227 11.50 -12.31 -7.42
CA THR A 227 12.13 -13.50 -6.86
C THR A 227 13.57 -13.73 -7.28
N GLN A 228 14.16 -12.91 -8.17
CA GLN A 228 15.51 -13.22 -8.65
C GLN A 228 16.65 -12.92 -7.66
N LYS A 229 16.50 -12.10 -6.61
CA LYS A 229 17.57 -11.86 -5.61
C LYS A 229 17.07 -11.41 -4.23
N ILE A 230 16.38 -12.26 -3.47
CA ILE A 230 16.29 -12.06 -2.00
C ILE A 230 17.42 -12.86 -1.36
N PHE A 231 18.62 -12.26 -1.23
CA PHE A 231 19.75 -12.85 -0.52
C PHE A 231 19.63 -12.64 1.01
N GLU A 232 20.14 -13.60 1.77
CA GLU A 232 19.96 -13.76 3.23
C GLU A 232 20.28 -12.50 4.09
N PRO A 233 19.51 -12.24 5.17
CA PRO A 233 19.76 -11.12 6.06
C PRO A 233 20.87 -11.41 7.08
N ARG A 234 21.97 -10.63 7.08
CA ARG A 234 22.96 -10.57 8.18
C ARG A 234 22.65 -9.44 9.17
N LYS A 235 22.16 -9.81 10.36
CA LYS A 235 22.13 -9.02 11.62
C LYS A 235 22.53 -7.53 11.52
N GLY A 236 21.52 -6.67 11.45
CA GLY A 236 21.63 -5.21 11.60
C GLY A 236 20.57 -4.51 10.75
N SER A 237 19.35 -4.36 11.29
CA SER A 237 18.15 -3.80 10.62
C SER A 237 17.62 -4.61 9.41
N PRO A 238 16.31 -4.94 9.34
CA PRO A 238 15.69 -5.68 8.22
C PRO A 238 15.81 -4.98 6.85
N LEU A 239 16.24 -3.72 6.81
CA LEU A 239 16.33 -2.88 5.62
C LEU A 239 17.75 -2.71 5.08
N ALA A 240 18.80 -2.97 5.86
CA ALA A 240 20.18 -2.70 5.46
C ALA A 240 20.78 -3.73 4.46
N LEU A 241 19.96 -4.66 3.95
CA LEU A 241 20.42 -5.89 3.29
C LEU A 241 19.83 -6.22 1.93
N ILE A 242 18.98 -5.37 1.36
CA ILE A 242 18.54 -5.55 -0.04
C ILE A 242 19.42 -4.74 -1.02
N LEU A 243 20.33 -3.89 -0.50
CA LEU A 243 21.22 -3.01 -1.29
C LEU A 243 22.73 -3.30 -1.11
N LYS A 244 23.13 -4.56 -0.88
CA LYS A 244 24.55 -4.93 -1.07
C LYS A 244 24.68 -6.01 -2.12
N GLY A 245 24.76 -5.54 -3.37
CA GLY A 245 25.43 -6.28 -4.41
C GLY A 245 26.88 -6.57 -4.01
N ASN A 246 27.26 -7.83 -4.22
CA ASN A 246 28.44 -8.15 -5.00
C ASN A 246 27.97 -9.09 -6.12
#